data_AF-A0A3B8QKY9-F1
#
_entry.id   AF-A0A3B8QKY9-F1
#
_cell.length_a   1.000
_cell.length_b   1.000
_cell.length_c   1.000
_cell.angle_alpha   90.00
_cell.angle_beta   90.00
_cell.angle_gamma   90.00
#
_symmetry.space_group_name_H-M   'P 1'
#
loop_
_entity.id
_entity.type
_entity.pdbx_description
1 polymer ?
#
loop_
_entity_poly.entity_id
_entity_poly.type
_entity_poly.pdbx_seq_one_letter_code
_entity_poly.pdbx_strand_id
1 'polypeptide(L)'
;MDLSAQSCPHFFHSDRVHLCHRGGHDAEAASGSDDSGYFGALRSYCTLLPLGMAVKKVFVLAGEASGDVLGAEFLSALIEAQPDLEISYTGGPAMERVLDGATPLISMEHMAFMGFAEVVRHLKKIWGNDQIIKAHLKDERPDLVVLVDYPGYNLRLAKWLDKKGFRRSGTRVVQVVCPQFWAWKPGRLTLLQTYLDAVYPLLPFEAKLLSQASVVAPYYGHPAAQRVAAGGWNPSGPLALLPGSRAQEFAQHVRIFAETAQQLKREAHWFRPAHIPDAEYLEILSSFGVHVRPEDVKSGVPGMTGYSGALVASGTATLEVALRGVPMVVAYKTSALSYAIGKRVIRVPYISLVNLILQRAAVAECIQSDCHPKVLAPALLQAMSDLTWPQTVTELRQSIDQGDPFPMIARHASHL
;
A
#
# COMPACT_ATOMS: atom_id res chain seq x y z
N MET A 1 -56.72 -19.03 11.94
CA MET A 1 -55.67 -19.98 12.34
C MET A 1 -54.36 -19.19 12.31
N ASP A 2 -54.17 -18.18 13.16
CA ASP A 2 -53.83 -18.28 14.59
C ASP A 2 -52.87 -19.42 14.92
N LEU A 3 -51.60 -19.08 15.14
CA LEU A 3 -51.00 -19.07 16.49
C LEU A 3 -49.67 -18.30 16.51
N SER A 4 -49.49 -17.61 17.62
CA SER A 4 -48.49 -16.60 18.01
C SER A 4 -47.30 -17.18 18.78
N ALA A 5 -46.18 -16.46 18.79
CA ALA A 5 -45.20 -16.28 19.90
C ALA A 5 -43.95 -15.55 19.36
N GLN A 6 -43.77 -14.24 19.57
CA GLN A 6 -43.10 -13.61 20.73
C GLN A 6 -41.69 -14.13 21.04
N SER A 7 -40.68 -13.28 20.81
CA SER A 7 -39.67 -12.94 21.83
C SER A 7 -38.77 -11.77 21.36
N CYS A 8 -38.90 -10.66 22.09
CA CYS A 8 -38.01 -9.50 22.13
C CYS A 8 -36.91 -9.76 23.19
N PRO A 9 -35.80 -9.00 23.20
CA PRO A 9 -35.38 -8.41 24.47
C PRO A 9 -34.98 -6.93 24.36
N HIS A 10 -35.40 -6.17 25.37
CA HIS A 10 -35.03 -4.79 25.69
C HIS A 10 -34.14 -4.74 26.95
N PHE A 11 -33.56 -3.53 27.17
CA PHE A 11 -32.89 -2.97 28.38
C PHE A 11 -31.36 -3.15 28.45
N PHE A 12 -30.51 -2.14 28.71
CA PHE A 12 -30.56 -0.81 29.38
C PHE A 12 -29.76 0.22 28.53
N HIS A 13 -29.87 1.56 28.58
CA HIS A 13 -30.09 2.51 29.67
C HIS A 13 -30.60 3.87 29.11
N SER A 14 -31.55 4.49 29.82
CA SER A 14 -31.77 5.95 29.80
C SER A 14 -30.83 6.61 30.83
N ASP A 15 -30.40 7.85 30.58
CA ASP A 15 -30.85 9.01 31.36
C ASP A 15 -30.18 10.32 30.90
N ARG A 16 -31.05 11.29 30.59
CA ARG A 16 -30.75 12.72 30.50
C ARG A 16 -30.70 13.27 31.92
N VAL A 17 -29.72 14.12 32.21
CA VAL A 17 -29.80 15.08 33.33
C VAL A 17 -29.43 16.47 32.81
N HIS A 18 -30.42 17.34 32.78
CA HIS A 18 -30.29 18.80 32.78
C HIS A 18 -30.62 19.28 34.20
N LEU A 19 -29.79 20.15 34.77
CA LEU A 19 -30.09 21.09 35.86
C LEU A 19 -28.96 22.16 35.83
N CYS A 20 -29.16 23.36 35.27
CA CYS A 20 -29.80 24.58 35.76
C CYS A 20 -29.05 25.37 36.87
N HIS A 21 -28.60 26.58 36.46
CA HIS A 21 -28.54 27.88 37.15
C HIS A 21 -27.72 28.14 38.43
N ARG A 22 -26.85 29.17 38.35
CA ARG A 22 -26.87 30.47 39.06
C ARG A 22 -25.73 31.34 38.47
N GLY A 23 -25.99 32.47 37.81
CA GLY A 23 -26.27 33.82 38.35
C GLY A 23 -25.16 34.73 37.79
N GLY A 24 -25.29 35.99 37.38
CA GLY A 24 -26.30 37.05 37.46
C GLY A 24 -25.53 38.39 37.36
N HIS A 25 -26.16 39.43 36.78
CA HIS A 25 -25.73 40.85 36.65
C HIS A 25 -24.69 41.18 35.56
N ASP A 26 -24.74 42.31 34.85
CA ASP A 26 -25.72 43.35 34.50
C ASP A 26 -25.01 44.27 33.50
N ALA A 27 -25.77 44.85 32.55
CA ALA A 27 -25.51 46.09 31.79
C ALA A 27 -24.22 46.12 30.91
N GLU A 28 -24.07 46.85 29.81
CA GLU A 28 -24.76 48.02 29.27
C GLU A 28 -24.32 48.17 27.79
N ALA A 29 -25.15 48.82 26.98
CA ALA A 29 -24.85 49.11 25.57
C ALA A 29 -23.83 50.27 25.45
N ALA A 30 -22.87 50.16 24.51
CA ALA A 30 -22.29 51.33 23.85
C ALA A 30 -21.62 50.95 22.52
N SER A 31 -22.04 51.66 21.49
CA SER A 31 -21.47 51.80 20.16
C SER A 31 -19.98 52.16 20.15
N GLY A 32 -19.23 51.65 19.17
CA GLY A 32 -17.89 52.17 18.86
C GLY A 32 -17.20 51.35 17.78
N SER A 33 -17.05 51.95 16.61
CA SER A 33 -16.14 51.59 15.53
C SER A 33 -14.73 51.30 16.02
N ASP A 34 -14.08 50.24 15.51
CA ASP A 34 -12.87 50.40 14.71
C ASP A 34 -12.38 49.07 14.13
N ASP A 35 -12.20 49.10 12.82
CA ASP A 35 -11.43 48.18 12.01
C ASP A 35 -9.94 48.31 12.39
N SER A 36 -9.30 47.20 12.77
CA SER A 36 -7.85 46.89 12.77
C SER A 36 -7.40 46.18 14.05
N GLY A 37 -7.43 44.85 14.04
CA GLY A 37 -6.93 44.11 15.20
C GLY A 37 -7.13 42.60 15.18
N TYR A 38 -6.94 41.92 14.04
CA TYR A 38 -6.98 40.46 13.98
C TYR A 38 -5.92 39.91 13.00
N PHE A 39 -4.67 40.34 13.16
CA PHE A 39 -3.50 39.66 12.58
C PHE A 39 -2.31 39.83 13.53
N GLY A 40 -2.24 38.98 14.57
CA GLY A 40 -1.14 39.07 15.51
C GLY A 40 -1.21 38.13 16.71
N ALA A 41 -1.29 36.82 16.50
CA ALA A 41 -1.00 35.84 17.55
C ALA A 41 -0.80 34.39 17.05
N LEU A 42 0.06 34.15 16.04
CA LEU A 42 0.45 32.78 15.67
C LEU A 42 1.94 32.64 15.28
N ARG A 43 2.82 33.37 15.99
CA ARG A 43 4.28 33.15 15.91
C ARG A 43 4.89 33.25 17.30
N SER A 44 4.93 32.12 18.00
CA SER A 44 6.04 31.69 18.88
C SER A 44 5.56 30.58 19.81
N TYR A 45 5.51 29.36 19.26
CA TYR A 45 5.70 28.16 20.05
C TYR A 45 6.83 27.35 19.41
N CYS A 46 8.03 27.96 19.33
CA CYS A 46 9.28 27.19 19.40
C CYS A 46 9.49 26.84 20.86
N THR A 47 8.70 25.90 21.36
CA THR A 47 8.99 25.26 22.64
C THR A 47 9.97 24.15 22.34
N LEU A 48 11.21 24.33 22.81
CA LEU A 48 12.25 23.31 22.86
C LEU A 48 11.68 22.03 23.47
N LEU A 49 11.30 21.09 22.61
CA LEU A 49 11.13 19.70 22.99
C LEU A 49 12.51 19.17 23.40
N PRO A 50 12.61 18.30 24.42
CA PRO A 50 13.89 17.67 24.76
C PRO A 50 14.42 17.00 23.49
N LEU A 51 15.69 17.26 23.15
CA LEU A 51 16.38 16.57 22.06
C LEU A 51 16.33 15.06 22.34
N GLY A 52 15.33 14.38 21.80
CA GLY A 52 15.39 12.94 21.59
C GLY A 52 16.69 12.65 20.85
N MET A 53 17.38 11.56 21.19
CA MET A 53 18.69 11.28 20.59
C MET A 53 18.61 11.45 19.07
N ALA A 54 19.43 12.36 18.54
CA ALA A 54 19.52 12.58 17.10
C ALA A 54 19.88 11.25 16.45
N VAL A 55 19.01 10.76 15.56
CA VAL A 55 19.28 9.57 14.76
C VAL A 55 20.55 9.84 13.96
N LYS A 56 21.55 8.97 14.07
CA LYS A 56 22.79 9.04 13.28
C LYS A 56 22.95 7.83 12.39
N LYS A 57 22.62 6.64 12.91
CA LYS A 57 22.75 5.38 12.19
C LYS A 57 21.38 4.80 11.87
N VAL A 58 21.13 4.54 10.59
CA VAL A 58 19.87 3.98 10.10
C VAL A 58 20.13 2.69 9.34
N PHE A 59 19.33 1.66 9.64
CA PHE A 59 19.28 0.44 8.85
C PHE A 59 17.92 0.32 8.17
N VAL A 60 17.89 0.27 6.84
CA VAL A 60 16.65 0.10 6.05
C VAL A 60 16.61 -1.27 5.38
N LEU A 61 15.50 -1.98 5.52
CA LEU A 61 15.34 -3.33 4.97
C LEU A 61 14.16 -3.39 4.01
N ALA A 62 14.46 -3.47 2.72
CA ALA A 62 13.53 -3.92 1.67
C ALA A 62 13.95 -5.31 1.15
N GLY A 63 12.96 -6.19 0.94
CA GLY A 63 13.18 -7.56 0.46
C GLY A 63 12.51 -7.90 -0.87
N GLU A 64 11.80 -6.96 -1.47
CA GLU A 64 11.03 -7.14 -2.71
C GLU A 64 10.92 -5.83 -3.52
N ALA A 65 10.59 -5.94 -4.81
CA ALA A 65 10.65 -4.80 -5.74
C ALA A 65 9.72 -3.64 -5.38
N SER A 66 8.52 -3.92 -4.84
CA SER A 66 7.63 -2.85 -4.34
C SER A 66 8.21 -2.16 -3.11
N GLY A 67 8.81 -2.94 -2.20
CA GLY A 67 9.49 -2.43 -1.02
C GLY A 67 10.74 -1.60 -1.37
N ASP A 68 11.47 -1.96 -2.42
CA ASP A 68 12.64 -1.20 -2.89
C ASP A 68 12.25 0.22 -3.34
N VAL A 69 11.17 0.36 -4.11
CA VAL A 69 10.67 1.68 -4.54
C VAL A 69 10.21 2.53 -3.35
N LEU A 70 9.46 1.93 -2.41
CA LEU A 70 8.99 2.64 -1.22
C LEU A 70 10.16 2.98 -0.26
N GLY A 71 11.15 2.10 -0.16
CA GLY A 71 12.36 2.30 0.61
C GLY A 71 13.22 3.43 0.04
N ALA A 72 13.31 3.53 -1.29
CA ALA A 72 14.02 4.61 -1.98
C ALA A 72 13.37 5.98 -1.71
N GLU A 73 12.04 6.07 -1.75
CA GLU A 73 11.33 7.32 -1.45
C GLU A 73 11.46 7.72 0.03
N PHE A 74 11.37 6.74 0.93
CA PHE A 74 11.66 6.97 2.35
C PHE A 74 13.09 7.48 2.55
N LEU A 75 14.09 6.83 1.93
CA LEU A 75 15.49 7.22 2.01
C LEU A 75 15.72 8.63 1.46
N SER A 76 15.12 8.95 0.32
CA SER A 76 15.22 10.28 -0.29
C SER A 76 14.73 11.36 0.68
N ALA A 77 13.54 11.17 1.26
CA ALA A 77 12.98 12.09 2.23
C ALA A 77 13.81 12.18 3.53
N LEU A 78 14.41 11.06 3.94
CA LEU A 78 15.25 10.99 5.13
C LEU A 78 16.58 11.72 4.95
N ILE A 79 17.26 11.52 3.82
CA ILE A 79 18.54 12.18 3.48
C ILE A 79 18.34 13.68 3.31
N GLU A 80 17.25 14.09 2.64
CA GLU A 80 16.90 15.51 2.50
C GLU A 80 16.71 16.17 3.88
N ALA A 81 16.07 15.47 4.82
CA ALA A 81 15.86 15.97 6.17
C ALA A 81 17.13 15.91 7.05
N GLN A 82 18.01 14.94 6.84
CA GLN A 82 19.21 14.67 7.65
C GLN A 82 20.37 14.17 6.77
N PRO A 83 21.18 15.08 6.19
CA PRO A 83 22.23 14.71 5.23
C PRO A 83 23.39 13.91 5.82
N ASP A 84 23.66 14.03 7.12
CA ASP A 84 24.82 13.43 7.80
C ASP A 84 24.54 12.02 8.36
N LEU A 85 23.51 11.33 7.86
CA LEU A 85 23.13 10.00 8.33
C LEU A 85 24.06 8.91 7.77
N GLU A 86 24.49 8.02 8.66
CA GLU A 86 25.11 6.75 8.28
C GLU A 86 24.02 5.73 7.97
N ILE A 87 23.88 5.40 6.68
CA ILE A 87 22.84 4.50 6.18
C ILE A 87 23.46 3.18 5.76
N SER A 88 22.90 2.09 6.29
CA SER A 88 23.13 0.74 5.80
C SER A 88 21.80 0.13 5.40
N TYR A 89 21.78 -0.76 4.40
CA TYR A 89 20.51 -1.24 3.88
C TYR A 89 20.58 -2.60 3.19
N THR A 90 19.41 -3.24 3.07
CA THR A 90 19.15 -4.23 2.02
C THR A 90 18.09 -3.65 1.08
N GLY A 91 18.28 -3.86 -0.21
CA GLY A 91 17.41 -3.24 -1.21
C GLY A 91 17.83 -3.61 -2.62
N GLY A 92 17.16 -3.00 -3.58
CA GLY A 92 17.40 -3.18 -5.00
C GLY A 92 17.88 -1.88 -5.67
N PRO A 93 17.78 -1.82 -7.00
CA PRO A 93 18.29 -0.71 -7.80
C PRO A 93 17.66 0.65 -7.50
N ALA A 94 16.44 0.70 -6.92
CA ALA A 94 15.82 1.98 -6.57
C ALA A 94 16.51 2.62 -5.36
N MET A 95 16.72 1.86 -4.28
CA MET A 95 17.43 2.35 -3.10
C MET A 95 18.90 2.65 -3.41
N GLU A 96 19.56 1.80 -4.19
CA GLU A 96 20.95 2.01 -4.63
C GLU A 96 21.14 3.35 -5.36
N ARG A 97 20.17 3.73 -6.22
CA ARG A 97 20.22 4.99 -6.96
C ARG A 97 20.12 6.23 -6.06
N VAL A 98 19.30 6.17 -5.01
CA VAL A 98 19.12 7.28 -4.06
C VAL A 98 20.32 7.41 -3.11
N LEU A 99 21.11 6.34 -2.96
CA LEU A 99 22.31 6.30 -2.14
C LEU A 99 23.59 6.41 -2.98
N ASP A 100 23.54 7.11 -4.12
CA ASP A 100 24.70 7.36 -5.01
C ASP A 100 25.49 6.10 -5.39
N GLY A 101 24.80 4.97 -5.57
CA GLY A 101 25.43 3.69 -5.93
C GLY A 101 26.04 2.91 -4.75
N ALA A 102 25.74 3.29 -3.51
CA ALA A 102 26.19 2.55 -2.33
C ALA A 102 25.73 1.08 -2.40
N THR A 103 26.64 0.14 -2.18
CA THR A 103 26.33 -1.29 -2.29
C THR A 103 25.41 -1.75 -1.15
N PRO A 104 24.33 -2.51 -1.43
CA PRO A 104 23.49 -3.06 -0.38
C PRO A 104 24.24 -4.15 0.41
N LEU A 105 23.95 -4.30 1.70
CA LEU A 105 24.47 -5.39 2.54
C LEU A 105 24.09 -6.76 1.93
N ILE A 106 22.87 -6.85 1.43
CA ILE A 106 22.36 -7.98 0.65
C ILE A 106 21.47 -7.41 -0.45
N SER A 107 21.78 -7.74 -1.71
CA SER A 107 20.91 -7.40 -2.85
C SER A 107 19.54 -8.06 -2.71
N MET A 108 18.49 -7.33 -3.10
CA MET A 108 17.10 -7.78 -3.10
C MET A 108 16.89 -9.13 -3.81
N GLU A 109 17.64 -9.41 -4.89
CA GLU A 109 17.57 -10.69 -5.61
C GLU A 109 17.94 -11.89 -4.74
N HIS A 110 18.73 -11.67 -3.70
CA HIS A 110 19.10 -12.69 -2.73
C HIS A 110 18.13 -12.76 -1.56
N MET A 111 17.17 -11.84 -1.45
CA MET A 111 16.14 -11.79 -0.41
C MET A 111 14.77 -12.27 -0.92
N ALA A 112 14.47 -12.04 -2.20
CA ALA A 112 13.18 -12.29 -2.83
C ALA A 112 12.97 -13.77 -3.21
N PHE A 113 12.71 -14.64 -2.23
CA PHE A 113 12.29 -16.02 -2.49
C PHE A 113 10.76 -16.12 -2.45
N MET A 114 10.12 -16.35 -3.60
CA MET A 114 8.66 -16.50 -3.70
C MET A 114 8.26 -17.97 -3.85
N GLY A 115 7.28 -18.42 -3.05
CA GLY A 115 6.72 -19.76 -3.17
C GLY A 115 7.37 -20.81 -2.26
N PHE A 116 6.56 -21.75 -1.77
CA PHE A 116 6.96 -22.70 -0.73
C PHE A 116 8.12 -23.62 -1.15
N ALA A 117 8.11 -24.13 -2.39
CA ALA A 117 9.15 -25.03 -2.91
C ALA A 117 10.49 -24.32 -3.13
N GLU A 118 10.45 -23.09 -3.63
CA GLU A 118 11.64 -22.27 -3.85
C GLU A 118 12.29 -21.87 -2.51
N VAL A 119 11.47 -21.47 -1.53
CA VAL A 119 11.93 -21.21 -0.15
C VAL A 119 12.64 -22.43 0.44
N VAL A 120 12.08 -23.65 0.29
CA VAL A 120 12.70 -24.87 0.81
C VAL A 120 14.06 -25.15 0.14
N ARG A 121 14.17 -24.98 -1.18
CA ARG A 121 15.43 -25.16 -1.91
C ARG A 121 16.52 -24.16 -1.49
N HIS A 122 16.11 -22.95 -1.10
CA HIS A 122 17.04 -21.88 -0.73
C HIS A 122 17.19 -21.63 0.77
N LEU A 123 16.73 -22.54 1.64
CA LEU A 123 16.79 -22.38 3.11
C LEU A 123 18.19 -22.05 3.64
N LYS A 124 19.24 -22.70 3.12
CA LYS A 124 20.62 -22.43 3.53
C LYS A 124 21.02 -20.98 3.24
N LYS A 125 20.65 -20.47 2.06
CA LYS A 125 20.94 -19.09 1.64
C LYS A 125 20.11 -18.08 2.45
N ILE A 126 18.83 -18.35 2.65
CA ILE A 126 17.94 -17.55 3.51
C ILE A 126 18.52 -17.44 4.93
N TRP A 127 18.97 -18.55 5.49
CA TRP A 127 19.58 -18.57 6.81
C TRP A 127 20.92 -17.81 6.86
N GLY A 128 21.77 -17.97 5.85
CA GLY A 128 23.02 -17.21 5.73
C GLY A 128 22.78 -15.71 5.70
N ASN A 129 21.82 -15.26 4.89
CA ASN A 129 21.43 -13.85 4.79
C ASN A 129 20.90 -13.31 6.13
N ASP A 130 20.06 -14.09 6.82
CA ASP A 130 19.59 -13.75 8.17
C ASP A 130 20.74 -13.60 9.17
N GLN A 131 21.78 -14.43 9.09
CA GLN A 131 22.97 -14.28 9.95
C GLN A 131 23.78 -13.03 9.61
N ILE A 132 23.97 -12.72 8.32
CA ILE A 132 24.68 -11.50 7.87
C ILE A 132 23.97 -10.25 8.41
N ILE A 133 22.66 -10.14 8.20
CA ILE A 133 21.87 -9.01 8.70
C ILE A 133 21.96 -8.89 10.23
N LYS A 134 21.86 -10.01 10.94
CA LYS A 134 21.94 -10.00 12.41
C LYS A 134 23.33 -9.68 12.95
N ALA A 135 24.39 -10.07 12.25
CA ALA A 135 25.76 -9.70 12.60
C ALA A 135 25.93 -8.18 12.42
N HIS A 136 25.60 -7.67 11.23
CA HIS A 136 25.63 -6.24 10.93
C HIS A 136 24.88 -5.39 11.95
N LEU A 137 23.64 -5.77 12.31
CA LEU A 137 22.85 -5.03 13.31
C LEU A 137 23.51 -5.02 14.70
N LYS A 138 24.20 -6.08 15.11
CA LYS A 138 24.90 -6.12 16.41
C LYS A 138 26.14 -5.25 16.42
N ASP A 139 26.85 -5.21 15.29
CA ASP A 139 28.12 -4.51 15.16
C ASP A 139 27.87 -3.01 14.98
N GLU A 140 26.95 -2.63 14.09
CA GLU A 140 26.67 -1.22 13.79
C GLU A 140 25.79 -0.51 14.81
N ARG A 141 24.89 -1.26 15.48
CA ARG A 141 23.92 -0.73 16.46
C ARG A 141 23.18 0.52 15.96
N PRO A 142 22.31 0.39 14.93
CA PRO A 142 21.57 1.53 14.41
C PRO A 142 20.62 2.13 15.47
N ASP A 143 20.42 3.44 15.39
CA ASP A 143 19.44 4.18 16.19
C ASP A 143 18.02 3.95 15.68
N LEU A 144 17.88 3.69 14.38
CA LEU A 144 16.61 3.45 13.71
C LEU A 144 16.72 2.25 12.74
N VAL A 145 15.82 1.29 12.88
CA VAL A 145 15.61 0.17 11.96
C VAL A 145 14.28 0.37 11.25
N VAL A 146 14.31 0.51 9.93
CA VAL A 146 13.14 0.72 9.08
C VAL A 146 12.89 -0.53 8.26
N LEU A 147 11.78 -1.19 8.54
CA LEU A 147 11.37 -2.42 7.87
C LEU A 147 10.33 -2.06 6.80
N VAL A 148 10.66 -2.24 5.52
CA VAL A 148 9.78 -1.84 4.41
C VAL A 148 9.11 -3.07 3.83
N ASP A 149 7.78 -3.11 3.95
CA ASP A 149 6.94 -4.23 3.49
C ASP A 149 7.45 -5.60 4.00
N TYR A 150 7.54 -6.61 3.13
CA TYR A 150 8.15 -7.91 3.37
C TYR A 150 7.91 -8.55 4.76
N PRO A 151 6.64 -8.59 5.24
CA PRO A 151 6.31 -8.88 6.64
C PRO A 151 6.63 -10.30 7.11
N GLY A 152 6.87 -11.23 6.18
CA GLY A 152 7.25 -12.59 6.51
C GLY A 152 8.59 -12.66 7.25
N TYR A 153 9.59 -11.92 6.76
CA TYR A 153 10.91 -11.83 7.38
C TYR A 153 10.96 -10.68 8.39
N ASN A 154 10.44 -9.50 8.04
CA ASN A 154 10.56 -8.29 8.86
C ASN A 154 9.99 -8.45 10.28
N LEU A 155 8.83 -9.09 10.45
CA LEU A 155 8.27 -9.33 11.79
C LEU A 155 9.08 -10.34 12.62
N ARG A 156 9.79 -11.27 11.98
CA ARG A 156 10.71 -12.20 12.66
C ARG A 156 11.97 -11.49 13.12
N LEU A 157 12.48 -10.56 12.29
CA LEU A 157 13.62 -9.72 12.62
C LEU A 157 13.28 -8.76 13.77
N ALA A 158 12.12 -8.09 13.73
CA ALA A 158 11.64 -7.23 14.81
C ALA A 158 11.56 -7.97 16.15
N LYS A 159 10.97 -9.17 16.16
CA LYS A 159 10.95 -10.04 17.35
C LYS A 159 12.35 -10.40 17.84
N TRP A 160 13.30 -10.61 16.95
CA TRP A 160 14.68 -10.92 17.31
C TRP A 160 15.39 -9.70 17.91
N LEU A 161 15.21 -8.51 17.33
CA LEU A 161 15.74 -7.24 17.84
C LEU A 161 15.26 -6.97 19.27
N ASP A 162 13.96 -7.12 19.52
CA ASP A 162 13.37 -6.98 20.86
C ASP A 162 14.00 -7.96 21.87
N LYS A 163 14.12 -9.25 21.50
CA LYS A 163 14.76 -10.27 22.32
C LYS A 163 16.23 -9.99 22.61
N LYS A 164 16.93 -9.30 21.70
CA LYS A 164 18.33 -8.90 21.86
C LYS A 164 18.50 -7.55 22.56
N GLY A 165 17.38 -6.94 23.00
CA GLY A 165 17.40 -5.73 23.81
C GLY A 165 17.66 -4.45 23.03
N PHE A 166 17.60 -4.46 21.69
CA PHE A 166 17.86 -3.29 20.86
C PHE A 166 16.94 -2.11 21.22
N ARG A 167 15.64 -2.37 21.34
CA ARG A 167 14.67 -1.35 21.75
C ARG A 167 14.91 -0.82 23.16
N ARG A 168 15.34 -1.70 24.08
CA ARG A 168 15.73 -1.31 25.45
C ARG A 168 17.02 -0.48 25.48
N SER A 169 17.88 -0.61 24.47
CA SER A 169 19.10 0.20 24.31
C SER A 169 18.90 1.44 23.44
N GLY A 170 17.65 1.81 23.11
CA GLY A 170 17.33 3.04 22.37
C GLY A 170 17.17 2.91 20.86
N THR A 171 17.35 1.71 20.28
CA THR A 171 17.08 1.49 18.85
C THR A 171 15.57 1.48 18.60
N ARG A 172 15.09 2.37 17.74
CA ARG A 172 13.71 2.40 17.27
C ARG A 172 13.53 1.43 16.12
N VAL A 173 12.43 0.67 16.11
CA VAL A 173 12.10 -0.31 15.07
C VAL A 173 10.72 0.02 14.51
N VAL A 174 10.68 0.46 13.27
CA VAL A 174 9.45 0.87 12.60
C VAL A 174 9.18 0.02 11.36
N GLN A 175 7.91 -0.07 10.97
CA GLN A 175 7.48 -0.75 9.75
C GLN A 175 6.82 0.24 8.81
N VAL A 176 7.34 0.38 7.60
CA VAL A 176 6.68 1.08 6.48
C VAL A 176 5.89 0.06 5.67
N VAL A 177 4.64 0.37 5.33
CA VAL A 177 3.62 -0.55 4.80
C VAL A 177 3.08 -1.47 5.90
N CYS A 178 1.80 -1.30 6.21
CA CYS A 178 1.10 -2.18 7.12
C CYS A 178 0.95 -3.58 6.49
N PRO A 179 1.35 -4.66 7.18
CA PRO A 179 1.03 -6.00 6.72
C PRO A 179 -0.48 -6.19 6.76
N GLN A 180 -1.08 -6.76 5.71
CA GLN A 180 -2.54 -6.95 5.59
C GLN A 180 -3.11 -8.02 6.57
N PHE A 181 -2.86 -7.90 7.87
CA PHE A 181 -3.28 -8.81 8.94
C PHE A 181 -4.80 -8.97 9.01
N TRP A 182 -5.52 -7.91 8.61
CA TRP A 182 -6.98 -7.82 8.55
C TRP A 182 -7.55 -8.68 7.41
N ALA A 183 -6.82 -8.83 6.30
CA ALA A 183 -7.20 -9.72 5.21
C ALA A 183 -6.86 -11.17 5.55
N TRP A 184 -5.68 -11.43 6.10
CA TRP A 184 -5.19 -12.78 6.42
C TRP A 184 -4.13 -12.74 7.53
N LYS A 185 -4.01 -13.83 8.30
CA LYS A 185 -3.09 -13.94 9.46
C LYS A 185 -3.28 -12.85 10.52
N PRO A 186 -4.43 -12.82 11.23
CA PRO A 186 -4.71 -11.83 12.26
C PRO A 186 -3.70 -11.83 13.42
N GLY A 187 -3.02 -12.96 13.67
CA GLY A 187 -1.95 -13.05 14.68
C GLY A 187 -0.75 -12.12 14.44
N ARG A 188 -0.62 -11.53 13.23
CA ARG A 188 0.38 -10.49 12.97
C ARG A 188 0.13 -9.21 13.77
N LEU A 189 -1.13 -8.91 14.12
CA LEU A 189 -1.45 -7.71 14.90
C LEU A 189 -0.70 -7.69 16.24
N THR A 190 -0.67 -8.82 16.94
CA THR A 190 0.10 -8.96 18.20
C THR A 190 1.60 -8.74 17.98
N LEU A 191 2.16 -9.17 16.84
CA LEU A 191 3.57 -8.94 16.53
C LEU A 191 3.85 -7.45 16.29
N LEU A 192 2.96 -6.77 15.56
CA LEU A 192 3.06 -5.33 15.32
C LEU A 192 3.01 -4.56 16.64
N GLN A 193 2.06 -4.90 17.52
CA GLN A 193 1.91 -4.29 18.83
C GLN A 193 3.10 -4.55 19.76
N THR A 194 3.67 -5.75 19.72
CA THR A 194 4.70 -6.15 20.68
C THR A 194 6.09 -5.66 20.27
N TYR A 195 6.42 -5.73 18.97
CA TYR A 195 7.80 -5.68 18.50
C TYR A 195 8.19 -4.44 17.70
N LEU A 196 7.25 -3.52 17.47
CA LEU A 196 7.49 -2.28 16.72
C LEU A 196 7.15 -1.07 17.56
N ASP A 197 7.86 0.03 17.29
CA ASP A 197 7.62 1.35 17.90
C ASP A 197 6.58 2.14 17.10
N ALA A 198 6.53 1.96 15.78
CA ALA A 198 5.47 2.48 14.92
C ALA A 198 5.26 1.64 13.65
N VAL A 199 4.06 1.76 13.07
CA VAL A 199 3.69 1.18 11.78
C VAL A 199 3.13 2.29 10.90
N TYR A 200 3.63 2.47 9.68
CA TYR A 200 3.15 3.47 8.73
C TYR A 200 2.26 2.80 7.67
N PRO A 201 0.94 2.77 7.87
CA PRO A 201 -0.01 2.23 6.90
C PRO A 201 -0.08 3.09 5.65
N LEU A 202 -0.39 2.45 4.51
CA LEU A 202 -0.66 3.15 3.25
C LEU A 202 -2.17 3.27 2.98
N LEU A 203 -3.00 2.52 3.69
CA LEU A 203 -4.45 2.60 3.54
C LEU A 203 -5.07 3.30 4.77
N PRO A 204 -6.05 4.21 4.56
CA PRO A 204 -6.60 5.03 5.64
C PRO A 204 -7.27 4.19 6.75
N PHE A 205 -7.94 3.11 6.38
CA PHE A 205 -8.62 2.24 7.35
C PHE A 205 -7.62 1.42 8.20
N GLU A 206 -6.42 1.14 7.71
CA GLU A 206 -5.40 0.38 8.46
C GLU A 206 -4.93 1.17 9.68
N ALA A 207 -4.73 2.48 9.55
CA ALA A 207 -4.39 3.37 10.66
C ALA A 207 -5.43 3.31 11.79
N LYS A 208 -6.72 3.30 11.42
CA LYS A 208 -7.82 3.18 12.38
C LYS A 208 -7.79 1.82 13.09
N LEU A 209 -7.61 0.73 12.35
CA LEU A 209 -7.54 -0.62 12.92
C LEU A 209 -6.34 -0.80 13.87
N LEU A 210 -5.19 -0.26 13.49
CA LEU A 210 -3.97 -0.30 14.30
C LEU A 210 -4.10 0.56 15.57
N SER A 211 -4.65 1.77 15.46
CA SER A 211 -4.88 2.66 16.60
C SER A 211 -5.84 2.04 17.62
N GLN A 212 -6.90 1.36 17.17
CA GLN A 212 -7.81 0.60 18.04
C GLN A 212 -7.12 -0.53 18.79
N ALA A 213 -6.03 -1.06 18.24
CA ALA A 213 -5.17 -2.07 18.87
C ALA A 213 -3.99 -1.45 19.65
N SER A 214 -4.03 -0.15 19.91
CA SER A 214 -2.97 0.60 20.61
C SER A 214 -1.60 0.53 19.94
N VAL A 215 -1.57 0.40 18.61
CA VAL A 215 -0.34 0.51 17.81
C VAL A 215 -0.20 1.95 17.33
N VAL A 216 0.98 2.55 17.51
CA VAL A 216 1.30 3.87 16.95
C VAL A 216 1.33 3.77 15.43
N ALA A 217 0.30 4.31 14.78
CA ALA A 217 0.13 4.16 13.34
C ALA A 217 -0.48 5.40 12.67
N PRO A 218 0.28 6.51 12.59
CA PRO A 218 -0.18 7.69 11.89
C PRO A 218 -0.36 7.40 10.38
N TYR A 219 -1.40 7.99 9.79
CA TYR A 219 -1.62 7.97 8.35
C TYR A 219 -1.18 9.30 7.75
N TYR A 220 -0.37 9.25 6.69
CA TYR A 220 0.16 10.43 6.00
C TYR A 220 -0.18 10.44 4.49
N GLY A 221 -1.12 9.59 4.07
CA GLY A 221 -1.48 9.44 2.66
C GLY A 221 -0.84 8.22 1.98
N HIS A 222 -1.24 7.98 0.73
CA HIS A 222 -0.71 6.91 -0.10
C HIS A 222 0.17 7.49 -1.22
N PRO A 223 1.42 7.02 -1.43
CA PRO A 223 2.36 7.65 -2.35
C PRO A 223 1.89 7.65 -3.82
N ALA A 224 1.10 6.65 -4.22
CA ALA A 224 0.47 6.63 -5.54
C ALA A 224 -0.37 7.89 -5.87
N ALA A 225 -0.92 8.59 -4.87
CA ALA A 225 -1.68 9.82 -5.10
C ALA A 225 -0.83 10.92 -5.77
N GLN A 226 0.45 11.01 -5.37
CA GLN A 226 1.42 11.96 -5.89
C GLN A 226 2.12 11.46 -7.15
N ARG A 227 2.43 10.16 -7.23
CA ARG A 227 3.08 9.56 -8.41
C ARG A 227 2.19 9.54 -9.65
N VAL A 228 0.87 9.49 -9.47
CA VAL A 228 -0.09 9.30 -10.55
C VAL A 228 -0.88 10.59 -10.77
N ALA A 229 -0.57 11.29 -11.85
CA ALA A 229 -1.37 12.44 -12.30
C ALA A 229 -2.76 11.99 -12.79
N ALA A 230 -3.76 12.86 -12.65
CA ALA A 230 -5.07 12.63 -13.26
C ALA A 230 -4.99 12.79 -14.79
N GLY A 231 -5.96 12.22 -15.52
CA GLY A 231 -6.10 12.47 -16.97
C GLY A 231 -5.40 11.44 -17.87
N GLY A 232 -5.79 10.17 -17.77
CA GLY A 232 -5.34 9.10 -18.66
C GLY A 232 -6.44 8.43 -19.49
N TRP A 233 -7.70 8.81 -19.28
CA TRP A 233 -8.85 8.22 -19.96
C TRP A 233 -9.09 8.83 -21.34
N ASN A 234 -9.24 7.97 -22.34
CA ASN A 234 -9.70 8.31 -23.68
C ASN A 234 -10.66 7.21 -24.15
N PRO A 235 -11.98 7.45 -24.22
CA PRO A 235 -12.97 6.45 -24.62
C PRO A 235 -12.70 5.77 -25.98
N SER A 236 -12.01 6.46 -26.89
CA SER A 236 -11.64 5.96 -28.22
C SER A 236 -10.29 5.24 -28.25
N GLY A 237 -9.55 5.24 -27.15
CA GLY A 237 -8.21 4.64 -27.06
C GLY A 237 -8.20 3.10 -27.02
N PRO A 238 -7.01 2.50 -27.06
CA PRO A 238 -6.85 1.06 -26.88
C PRO A 238 -7.20 0.61 -25.45
N LEU A 239 -7.33 -0.70 -25.26
CA LEU A 239 -7.43 -1.32 -23.95
C LEU A 239 -6.05 -1.47 -23.30
N ALA A 240 -5.98 -1.32 -21.98
CA ALA A 240 -4.78 -1.65 -21.21
C ALA A 240 -4.92 -3.05 -20.60
N LEU A 241 -3.96 -3.93 -20.86
CA LEU A 241 -3.93 -5.30 -20.35
C LEU A 241 -2.79 -5.44 -19.33
N LEU A 242 -3.14 -5.69 -18.07
CA LEU A 242 -2.21 -5.80 -16.96
C LEU A 242 -2.37 -7.17 -16.27
N PRO A 243 -1.85 -8.26 -16.86
CA PRO A 243 -2.10 -9.64 -16.40
C PRO A 243 -1.44 -10.00 -15.06
N GLY A 244 -0.71 -9.07 -14.43
CA GLY A 244 -0.02 -9.25 -13.16
C GLY A 244 1.48 -9.50 -13.33
N SER A 245 2.23 -9.34 -12.24
CA SER A 245 3.70 -9.46 -12.23
C SER A 245 4.20 -10.84 -11.84
N ARG A 246 3.39 -11.65 -11.15
CA ARG A 246 3.79 -12.99 -10.69
C ARG A 246 3.55 -14.03 -11.77
N ALA A 247 4.57 -14.84 -12.06
CA ALA A 247 4.52 -15.85 -13.12
C ALA A 247 3.29 -16.78 -13.05
N GLN A 248 2.89 -17.23 -11.85
CA GLN A 248 1.74 -18.10 -11.67
C GLN A 248 0.40 -17.43 -12.01
N GLU A 249 0.24 -16.15 -11.63
CA GLU A 249 -0.97 -15.37 -11.91
C GLU A 249 -1.00 -14.99 -13.39
N PHE A 250 0.14 -14.52 -13.90
CA PHE A 250 0.36 -14.18 -15.30
C PHE A 250 -0.05 -15.33 -16.24
N ALA A 251 0.41 -16.55 -15.96
CA ALA A 251 0.09 -17.73 -16.76
C ALA A 251 -1.43 -18.04 -16.85
N GLN A 252 -2.21 -17.64 -15.84
CA GLN A 252 -3.66 -17.84 -15.82
C GLN A 252 -4.41 -16.71 -16.53
N HIS A 253 -3.86 -15.49 -16.58
CA HIS A 253 -4.56 -14.31 -17.08
C HIS A 253 -4.29 -14.02 -18.57
N VAL A 254 -3.08 -14.27 -19.06
CA VAL A 254 -2.66 -13.81 -20.40
C VAL A 254 -3.62 -14.22 -21.51
N ARG A 255 -3.94 -15.53 -21.61
CA ARG A 255 -4.87 -16.00 -22.65
C ARG A 255 -6.27 -15.40 -22.50
N ILE A 256 -6.75 -15.34 -21.25
CA ILE A 256 -8.07 -14.79 -20.93
C ILE A 256 -8.15 -13.30 -21.33
N PHE A 257 -7.11 -12.52 -21.06
CA PHE A 257 -7.06 -11.10 -21.40
C PHE A 257 -6.99 -10.88 -22.91
N ALA A 258 -6.17 -11.69 -23.61
CA ALA A 258 -6.09 -11.67 -25.07
C ALA A 258 -7.43 -12.02 -25.72
N GLU A 259 -8.07 -13.11 -25.29
CA GLU A 259 -9.40 -13.54 -25.77
C GLU A 259 -10.47 -12.48 -25.47
N THR A 260 -10.41 -11.81 -24.32
CA THR A 260 -11.33 -10.73 -23.96
C THR A 260 -11.17 -9.53 -24.89
N ALA A 261 -9.94 -9.09 -25.16
CA ALA A 261 -9.66 -8.00 -26.09
C ALA A 261 -10.11 -8.35 -27.53
N GLN A 262 -9.88 -9.60 -27.97
CA GLN A 262 -10.33 -10.10 -29.26
C GLN A 262 -11.87 -10.12 -29.35
N GLN A 263 -12.56 -10.59 -28.31
CA GLN A 263 -14.03 -10.59 -28.25
C GLN A 263 -14.61 -9.18 -28.34
N LEU A 264 -13.94 -8.19 -27.72
CA LEU A 264 -14.30 -6.78 -27.80
C LEU A 264 -13.94 -6.11 -29.12
N LYS A 265 -13.11 -6.78 -29.96
CA LYS A 265 -12.59 -6.25 -31.23
C LYS A 265 -11.91 -4.88 -31.05
N ARG A 266 -11.15 -4.71 -29.96
CA ARG A 266 -10.40 -3.49 -29.66
C ARG A 266 -8.91 -3.75 -29.72
N GLU A 267 -8.16 -2.74 -30.17
CA GLU A 267 -6.71 -2.70 -29.98
C GLU A 267 -6.39 -2.74 -28.48
N ALA A 268 -5.29 -3.40 -28.13
CA ALA A 268 -4.89 -3.58 -26.75
C ALA A 268 -3.36 -3.48 -26.60
N HIS A 269 -2.93 -2.77 -25.57
CA HIS A 269 -1.54 -2.69 -25.17
C HIS A 269 -1.31 -3.49 -23.88
N TRP A 270 -0.15 -4.12 -23.79
CA TRP A 270 0.24 -4.95 -22.66
C TRP A 270 1.21 -4.20 -21.76
N PHE A 271 0.86 -4.06 -20.48
CA PHE A 271 1.72 -3.43 -19.50
C PHE A 271 2.57 -4.48 -18.78
N ARG A 272 3.88 -4.39 -18.98
CA ARG A 272 4.85 -5.22 -18.30
C ARG A 272 5.32 -4.61 -16.98
N PRO A 273 5.79 -5.44 -16.03
CA PRO A 273 6.58 -4.96 -14.91
C PRO A 273 7.85 -4.24 -15.39
N ALA A 274 8.22 -3.14 -14.71
CA ALA A 274 9.35 -2.30 -15.13
C ALA A 274 10.69 -3.05 -15.17
N HIS A 275 10.87 -4.04 -14.30
CA HIS A 275 12.10 -4.85 -14.19
C HIS A 275 12.25 -5.91 -15.29
N ILE A 276 11.18 -6.23 -16.03
CA ILE A 276 11.25 -7.21 -17.14
C ILE A 276 11.51 -6.45 -18.44
N PRO A 277 12.58 -6.72 -19.20
CA PRO A 277 12.82 -6.10 -20.50
C PRO A 277 11.71 -6.39 -21.53
N ASP A 278 11.54 -5.52 -22.53
CA ASP A 278 10.53 -5.67 -23.59
C ASP A 278 10.64 -7.01 -24.32
N ALA A 279 11.85 -7.39 -24.73
CA ALA A 279 12.11 -8.62 -25.48
C ALA A 279 11.75 -9.87 -24.66
N GLU A 280 12.16 -9.91 -23.39
CA GLU A 280 11.82 -11.02 -22.48
C GLU A 280 10.30 -11.11 -22.28
N TYR A 281 9.62 -9.97 -22.10
CA TYR A 281 8.17 -9.96 -21.94
C TYR A 281 7.42 -10.45 -23.19
N LEU A 282 7.90 -10.10 -24.39
CA LEU A 282 7.35 -10.58 -25.66
C LEU A 282 7.54 -12.11 -25.83
N GLU A 283 8.70 -12.63 -25.45
CA GLU A 283 8.95 -14.08 -25.44
C GLU A 283 8.02 -14.81 -24.47
N ILE A 284 7.86 -14.25 -23.27
CA ILE A 284 6.94 -14.75 -22.26
C ILE A 284 5.50 -14.78 -22.82
N LEU A 285 5.00 -13.69 -23.42
CA LEU A 285 3.66 -13.66 -24.03
C LEU A 285 3.52 -14.70 -25.16
N SER A 286 4.55 -14.81 -26.02
CA SER A 286 4.58 -15.76 -27.12
C SER A 286 4.55 -17.21 -26.63
N SER A 287 5.17 -17.52 -25.49
CA SER A 287 5.10 -18.86 -24.87
C SER A 287 3.67 -19.25 -24.46
N PHE A 288 2.79 -18.27 -24.24
CA PHE A 288 1.36 -18.50 -24.00
C PHE A 288 0.52 -18.45 -25.28
N GLY A 289 1.13 -18.32 -26.46
CA GLY A 289 0.43 -18.21 -27.75
C GLY A 289 -0.16 -16.83 -28.03
N VAL A 290 0.34 -15.78 -27.35
CA VAL A 290 -0.07 -14.39 -27.56
C VAL A 290 1.07 -13.65 -28.25
N HIS A 291 0.88 -13.33 -29.52
CA HIS A 291 1.86 -12.59 -30.32
C HIS A 291 1.48 -11.10 -30.36
N VAL A 292 2.40 -10.26 -29.91
CA VAL A 292 2.19 -8.82 -29.72
C VAL A 292 3.31 -8.07 -30.42
N ARG A 293 3.01 -6.93 -31.03
CA ARG A 293 4.06 -6.10 -31.65
C ARG A 293 4.83 -5.35 -30.56
N PRO A 294 6.14 -5.12 -30.69
CA PRO A 294 6.91 -4.40 -29.67
C PRO A 294 6.30 -3.04 -29.29
N GLU A 295 5.71 -2.32 -30.25
CA GLU A 295 5.05 -1.03 -30.01
C GLU A 295 3.79 -1.12 -29.13
N ASP A 296 3.19 -2.31 -28.98
CA ASP A 296 2.01 -2.53 -28.14
C ASP A 296 2.40 -2.95 -26.71
N VAL A 297 3.70 -3.12 -26.41
CA VAL A 297 4.21 -3.34 -25.05
C VAL A 297 4.55 -2.01 -24.40
N LYS A 298 4.05 -1.80 -23.18
CA LYS A 298 4.23 -0.58 -22.39
C LYS A 298 4.71 -0.93 -20.99
N SER A 299 5.32 0.03 -20.31
CA SER A 299 5.65 -0.08 -18.89
C SER A 299 5.29 1.22 -18.18
N GLY A 300 5.25 1.21 -16.85
CA GLY A 300 4.97 2.39 -16.05
C GLY A 300 3.48 2.79 -16.07
N VAL A 301 2.66 2.02 -15.33
CA VAL A 301 1.24 2.36 -15.09
C VAL A 301 1.06 3.78 -14.56
N PRO A 302 1.92 4.32 -13.65
CA PRO A 302 1.80 5.70 -13.22
C PRO A 302 1.84 6.72 -14.35
N GLY A 303 2.45 6.42 -15.52
CA GLY A 303 2.57 7.30 -16.68
C GLY A 303 1.53 7.06 -17.79
N MET A 304 0.62 6.09 -17.64
CA MET A 304 -0.27 5.69 -18.74
C MET A 304 -1.29 6.79 -19.11
N THR A 305 -1.48 7.04 -20.39
CA THR A 305 -2.49 7.98 -20.91
C THR A 305 -3.10 7.47 -22.21
N GLY A 306 -4.33 7.92 -22.52
CA GLY A 306 -4.98 7.62 -23.79
C GLY A 306 -5.67 6.26 -23.85
N TYR A 307 -6.03 5.65 -22.73
CA TYR A 307 -6.67 4.32 -22.69
C TYR A 307 -8.17 4.41 -22.46
N SER A 308 -8.93 3.52 -23.10
CA SER A 308 -10.39 3.52 -23.00
C SER A 308 -10.93 2.72 -21.82
N GLY A 309 -10.20 1.66 -21.43
CA GLY A 309 -10.47 0.84 -20.26
C GLY A 309 -9.32 -0.13 -20.00
N ALA A 310 -9.35 -0.80 -18.86
CA ALA A 310 -8.29 -1.72 -18.45
C ALA A 310 -8.81 -3.06 -17.90
N LEU A 311 -8.11 -4.14 -18.23
CA LEU A 311 -8.18 -5.41 -17.50
C LEU A 311 -6.96 -5.50 -16.59
N VAL A 312 -7.19 -5.64 -15.29
CA VAL A 312 -6.12 -5.53 -14.29
C VAL A 312 -6.15 -6.75 -13.37
N ALA A 313 -5.01 -7.43 -13.24
CA ALA A 313 -4.83 -8.38 -12.17
C ALA A 313 -4.86 -7.68 -10.80
N SER A 314 -5.38 -8.35 -9.78
CA SER A 314 -5.44 -7.81 -8.42
C SER A 314 -4.04 -7.42 -7.91
N GLY A 315 -3.86 -6.16 -7.49
CA GLY A 315 -2.58 -5.66 -6.99
C GLY A 315 -2.50 -4.12 -6.94
N THR A 316 -1.31 -3.58 -6.78
CA THR A 316 -1.06 -2.12 -6.73
C THR A 316 -1.49 -1.42 -8.02
N ALA A 317 -1.34 -2.08 -9.16
CA ALA A 317 -1.75 -1.57 -10.47
C ALA A 317 -3.23 -1.18 -10.53
N THR A 318 -4.12 -1.82 -9.76
CA THR A 318 -5.54 -1.42 -9.74
C THR A 318 -5.70 0.00 -9.24
N LEU A 319 -4.93 0.39 -8.21
CA LEU A 319 -5.02 1.75 -7.67
C LEU A 319 -4.47 2.77 -8.67
N GLU A 320 -3.32 2.49 -9.29
CA GLU A 320 -2.68 3.39 -10.25
C GLU A 320 -3.54 3.61 -11.51
N VAL A 321 -4.16 2.55 -12.05
CA VAL A 321 -5.12 2.64 -13.16
C VAL A 321 -6.33 3.51 -12.79
N ALA A 322 -6.91 3.29 -11.60
CA ALA A 322 -8.03 4.11 -11.12
C ALA A 322 -7.64 5.58 -10.98
N LEU A 323 -6.46 5.87 -10.41
CA LEU A 323 -5.99 7.24 -10.23
C LEU A 323 -5.77 7.94 -11.57
N ARG A 324 -5.37 7.23 -12.62
CA ARG A 324 -5.35 7.78 -14.00
C ARG A 324 -6.73 8.09 -14.56
N GLY A 325 -7.80 7.67 -13.89
CA GLY A 325 -9.16 7.84 -14.32
C GLY A 325 -9.59 6.85 -15.39
N VAL A 326 -8.81 5.80 -15.65
CA VAL A 326 -9.15 4.79 -16.66
C VAL A 326 -10.12 3.78 -16.05
N PRO A 327 -11.34 3.59 -16.61
CA PRO A 327 -12.27 2.57 -16.14
C PRO A 327 -11.66 1.18 -16.21
N MET A 328 -11.99 0.29 -15.28
CA MET A 328 -11.35 -1.03 -15.23
C MET A 328 -12.28 -2.16 -14.79
N VAL A 329 -11.86 -3.38 -15.11
CA VAL A 329 -12.31 -4.60 -14.45
C VAL A 329 -11.11 -5.28 -13.82
N VAL A 330 -11.26 -5.64 -12.54
CA VAL A 330 -10.26 -6.42 -11.82
C VAL A 330 -10.55 -7.90 -12.06
N ALA A 331 -9.56 -8.63 -12.56
CA ALA A 331 -9.67 -10.04 -12.87
C ALA A 331 -8.63 -10.83 -12.07
N TYR A 332 -9.03 -11.93 -11.45
CA TYR A 332 -8.08 -12.76 -10.69
C TYR A 332 -8.38 -14.24 -10.80
N LYS A 333 -7.38 -15.03 -11.15
CA LYS A 333 -7.46 -16.48 -11.27
C LYS A 333 -6.16 -17.12 -10.79
N THR A 334 -6.27 -18.03 -9.83
CA THR A 334 -5.18 -18.91 -9.39
C THR A 334 -5.61 -20.37 -9.44
N SER A 335 -4.74 -21.29 -9.02
CA SER A 335 -5.05 -22.72 -8.96
C SER A 335 -6.26 -22.98 -8.06
N ALA A 336 -7.08 -23.99 -8.39
CA ALA A 336 -8.29 -24.30 -7.62
C ALA A 336 -7.99 -24.60 -6.14
N LEU A 337 -6.86 -25.25 -5.86
CA LEU A 337 -6.40 -25.50 -4.49
C LEU A 337 -6.01 -24.21 -3.78
N SER A 338 -5.20 -23.36 -4.42
CA SER A 338 -4.81 -22.05 -3.87
C SER A 338 -6.04 -21.20 -3.56
N TYR A 339 -7.02 -21.18 -4.47
CA TYR A 339 -8.26 -20.45 -4.27
C TYR A 339 -9.10 -21.01 -3.12
N ALA A 340 -9.25 -22.33 -3.04
CA ALA A 340 -10.00 -22.98 -1.98
C ALA A 340 -9.40 -22.70 -0.60
N ILE A 341 -8.07 -22.63 -0.50
CA ILE A 341 -7.37 -22.23 0.73
C ILE A 341 -7.58 -20.72 0.98
N GLY A 342 -7.33 -19.89 -0.03
CA GLY A 342 -7.49 -18.44 0.05
C GLY A 342 -8.88 -18.03 0.53
N LYS A 343 -9.93 -18.59 -0.08
CA LYS A 343 -11.34 -18.32 0.28
C LYS A 343 -11.69 -18.66 1.73
N ARG A 344 -10.97 -19.60 2.36
CA ARG A 344 -11.18 -19.96 3.78
C ARG A 344 -10.41 -19.04 4.74
N VAL A 345 -9.33 -18.40 4.28
CA VAL A 345 -8.41 -17.62 5.11
C VAL A 345 -8.63 -16.12 4.96
N ILE A 346 -9.01 -15.66 3.76
CA ILE A 346 -9.26 -14.26 3.44
C ILE A 346 -10.59 -13.83 4.05
N ARG A 347 -10.57 -12.74 4.82
CA ARG A 347 -11.73 -12.26 5.61
C ARG A 347 -12.35 -10.98 5.08
N VAL A 348 -12.02 -10.57 3.86
CA VAL A 348 -12.48 -9.31 3.28
C VAL A 348 -13.40 -9.52 2.08
N PRO A 349 -14.36 -8.60 1.88
CA PRO A 349 -15.32 -8.69 0.78
C PRO A 349 -14.71 -8.34 -0.59
N TYR A 350 -13.55 -7.68 -0.61
CA TYR A 350 -12.93 -7.15 -1.83
C TYR A 350 -11.44 -7.53 -1.89
N ILE A 351 -10.92 -7.69 -3.11
CA ILE A 351 -9.49 -7.94 -3.35
C ILE A 351 -8.76 -6.73 -3.97
N SER A 352 -9.49 -5.85 -4.65
CA SER A 352 -8.89 -4.66 -5.27
C SER A 352 -8.66 -3.56 -4.24
N LEU A 353 -7.56 -2.82 -4.38
CA LEU A 353 -7.28 -1.69 -3.49
C LEU A 353 -8.36 -0.61 -3.62
N VAL A 354 -8.92 -0.42 -4.82
CA VAL A 354 -9.99 0.57 -5.06
C VAL A 354 -11.22 0.28 -4.20
N ASN A 355 -11.73 -0.96 -4.24
CA ASN A 355 -12.90 -1.34 -3.46
C ASN A 355 -12.61 -1.41 -1.95
N LEU A 356 -11.39 -1.81 -1.57
CA LEU A 356 -10.97 -1.81 -0.16
C LEU A 356 -10.89 -0.40 0.44
N ILE A 357 -10.37 0.57 -0.32
CA ILE A 357 -10.29 1.98 0.10
C ILE A 357 -11.68 2.59 0.19
N LEU A 358 -12.51 2.40 -0.85
CA LEU A 358 -13.85 2.98 -0.92
C LEU A 358 -14.91 2.21 -0.11
N GLN A 359 -14.57 1.02 0.40
CA GLN A 359 -15.45 0.12 1.15
C GLN A 359 -16.76 -0.21 0.42
N ARG A 360 -16.73 -0.24 -0.91
CA ARG A 360 -17.85 -0.60 -1.79
C ARG A 360 -17.34 -1.24 -3.07
N ALA A 361 -18.22 -1.92 -3.81
CA ALA A 361 -17.93 -2.46 -5.14
C ALA A 361 -17.91 -1.32 -6.19
N ALA A 362 -16.88 -0.48 -6.16
CA ALA A 362 -16.66 0.63 -7.08
C ALA A 362 -16.12 0.16 -8.45
N VAL A 363 -15.39 -0.94 -8.48
CA VAL A 363 -14.95 -1.63 -9.70
C VAL A 363 -15.39 -3.08 -9.67
N ALA A 364 -15.69 -3.66 -10.84
CA ALA A 364 -16.05 -5.07 -10.94
C ALA A 364 -14.83 -5.95 -10.60
N GLU A 365 -15.04 -6.96 -9.76
CA GLU A 365 -14.06 -7.98 -9.40
C GLU A 365 -14.51 -9.34 -9.93
N CYS A 366 -13.91 -9.79 -11.03
CA CYS A 366 -14.19 -11.06 -11.69
C CYS A 366 -13.18 -12.11 -11.23
N ILE A 367 -13.57 -12.92 -10.25
CA ILE A 367 -12.67 -13.84 -9.53
C ILE A 367 -12.95 -15.29 -9.94
N GLN A 368 -11.88 -16.05 -10.20
CA GLN A 368 -11.88 -17.47 -10.56
C GLN A 368 -12.81 -17.86 -11.72
N SER A 369 -14.00 -18.39 -11.42
CA SER A 369 -14.98 -18.80 -12.44
C SER A 369 -15.42 -17.61 -13.28
N ASP A 370 -15.49 -16.44 -12.66
CA ASP A 370 -15.94 -15.21 -13.28
C ASP A 370 -14.81 -14.54 -14.06
N CYS A 371 -13.55 -14.95 -13.83
CA CYS A 371 -12.40 -14.59 -14.65
C CYS A 371 -12.43 -15.40 -15.97
N HIS A 372 -13.35 -15.02 -16.86
CA HIS A 372 -13.58 -15.65 -18.16
C HIS A 372 -13.98 -14.59 -19.20
N PRO A 373 -13.58 -14.67 -20.48
CA PRO A 373 -13.86 -13.61 -21.47
C PRO A 373 -15.34 -13.22 -21.60
N LYS A 374 -16.23 -14.22 -21.57
CA LYS A 374 -17.69 -14.02 -21.59
C LYS A 374 -18.24 -13.16 -20.44
N VAL A 375 -17.52 -13.04 -19.33
CA VAL A 375 -17.88 -12.21 -18.17
C VAL A 375 -17.09 -10.90 -18.18
N LEU A 376 -15.79 -10.97 -18.47
CA LEU A 376 -14.90 -9.81 -18.50
C LEU A 376 -15.27 -8.80 -19.58
N ALA A 377 -15.61 -9.26 -20.79
CA ALA A 377 -15.97 -8.38 -21.90
C ALA A 377 -17.19 -7.49 -21.58
N PRO A 378 -18.37 -8.02 -21.18
CA PRO A 378 -19.51 -7.18 -20.84
C PRO A 378 -19.25 -6.32 -19.59
N ALA A 379 -18.54 -6.83 -18.58
CA ALA A 379 -18.18 -6.04 -17.40
C ALA A 379 -17.30 -4.83 -17.76
N LEU A 380 -16.35 -5.00 -18.69
CA LEU A 380 -15.48 -3.92 -19.13
C LEU A 380 -16.24 -2.90 -19.96
N LEU A 381 -17.12 -3.32 -20.86
CA LEU A 381 -18.01 -2.40 -21.58
C LEU A 381 -18.87 -1.58 -20.61
N GLN A 382 -19.43 -2.22 -19.58
CA GLN A 382 -20.21 -1.54 -18.55
C GLN A 382 -19.35 -0.50 -17.82
N ALA A 383 -18.15 -0.87 -17.35
CA ALA A 383 -17.23 0.05 -16.68
C ALA A 383 -16.87 1.26 -17.56
N MET A 384 -16.61 1.03 -18.85
CA MET A 384 -16.27 2.09 -19.81
C MET A 384 -17.43 3.04 -20.13
N SER A 385 -18.67 2.59 -19.89
CA SER A 385 -19.89 3.38 -20.08
C SER A 385 -20.41 4.05 -18.81
N ASP A 386 -19.76 3.81 -17.66
CA ASP A 386 -20.21 4.32 -16.36
C ASP A 386 -19.94 5.83 -16.24
N LEU A 387 -21.00 6.62 -16.28
CA LEU A 387 -20.96 8.08 -16.15
C LEU A 387 -20.61 8.55 -14.74
N THR A 388 -20.66 7.67 -13.74
CA THR A 388 -20.31 7.98 -12.33
C THR A 388 -18.82 7.75 -12.03
N TRP A 389 -18.08 7.20 -12.99
CA TRP A 389 -16.68 6.87 -12.82
C TRP A 389 -15.79 8.08 -12.46
N PRO A 390 -15.93 9.26 -13.10
CA PRO A 390 -15.13 10.43 -12.72
C PRO A 390 -15.32 10.83 -11.25
N GLN A 391 -16.55 10.80 -10.73
CA GLN A 391 -16.84 11.10 -9.32
C GLN A 391 -16.20 10.06 -8.39
N THR A 392 -16.30 8.77 -8.74
CA THR A 392 -15.64 7.68 -8.00
C THR A 392 -14.12 7.87 -7.93
N VAL A 393 -13.49 8.32 -9.01
CA VAL A 393 -12.04 8.62 -9.04
C VAL A 393 -11.71 9.82 -8.14
N THR A 394 -12.54 10.86 -8.11
CA THR A 394 -12.38 11.99 -7.19
C THR A 394 -12.48 11.56 -5.73
N GLU A 395 -13.50 10.76 -5.37
CA GLU A 395 -13.67 10.19 -4.02
C GLU A 395 -12.45 9.36 -3.61
N LEU A 396 -11.96 8.51 -4.52
CA LEU A 396 -10.78 7.68 -4.28
C LEU A 396 -9.54 8.54 -4.00
N ARG A 397 -9.29 9.58 -4.81
CA ARG A 397 -8.18 10.51 -4.59
C ARG A 397 -8.29 11.20 -3.25
N GLN A 398 -9.45 11.77 -2.91
CA GLN A 398 -9.70 12.43 -1.64
C GLN A 398 -9.47 11.51 -0.44
N SER A 399 -9.73 10.20 -0.60
CA SER A 399 -9.57 9.22 0.48
C SER A 399 -8.11 8.91 0.82
N ILE A 400 -7.16 9.17 -0.10
CA ILE A 400 -5.76 8.75 0.05
C ILE A 400 -4.73 9.86 -0.10
N ASP A 401 -5.11 11.01 -0.67
CA ASP A 401 -4.20 12.11 -0.94
C ASP A 401 -4.10 13.04 0.27
N GLN A 402 -3.00 12.93 1.01
CA GLN A 402 -2.63 13.84 2.09
C GLN A 402 -1.27 14.50 1.80
N GLY A 403 -0.88 14.55 0.52
CA GLY A 403 0.48 14.90 0.10
C GLY A 403 1.41 13.70 0.04
N ASP A 404 2.70 13.97 -0.11
CA ASP A 404 3.74 12.93 -0.05
C ASP A 404 3.89 12.42 1.40
N PRO A 405 3.64 11.12 1.66
CA PRO A 405 3.74 10.59 3.01
C PRO A 405 5.18 10.53 3.53
N PHE A 406 6.18 10.40 2.67
CA PHE A 406 7.53 10.02 3.11
C PHE A 406 8.26 11.08 3.95
N PRO A 407 8.18 12.40 3.65
CA PRO A 407 8.72 13.43 4.52
C PRO A 407 8.14 13.38 5.95
N MET A 408 6.84 13.11 6.08
CA MET A 408 6.17 13.00 7.37
C MET A 408 6.52 11.69 8.09
N ILE A 409 6.62 10.58 7.36
CA ILE A 409 7.08 9.29 7.89
C ILE A 409 8.51 9.40 8.42
N ALA A 410 9.44 9.95 7.62
CA ALA A 410 10.84 10.15 8.00
C ALA A 410 10.96 11.04 9.24
N ARG A 411 10.22 12.17 9.27
CA ARG A 411 10.18 13.04 10.44
C ARG A 411 9.66 12.31 11.68
N HIS A 412 8.53 11.62 11.58
CA HIS A 412 7.97 10.90 12.72
C HIS A 412 8.91 9.79 13.20
N ALA A 413 9.48 9.00 12.29
CA ALA A 413 10.38 7.88 12.62
C ALA A 413 11.62 8.34 13.38
N SER A 414 12.18 9.49 13.01
CA SER A 414 13.36 10.05 13.66
C SER A 414 13.10 10.67 15.04
N HIS A 415 11.84 10.90 15.43
CA HIS A 415 11.46 11.57 16.68
C HIS A 415 10.62 10.69 17.63
N LEU A 416 10.43 9.41 17.32
CA LEU A 416 9.79 8.43 18.21
C LEU A 416 10.45 8.33 19.58
#